data_AF-A0A957R8Q1-F1
#
_entry.id   AF-A0A957R8Q1-F1
#
_cell.length_a   1.000
_cell.length_b   1.000
_cell.length_c   1.000
_cell.angle_alpha   90.00
_cell.angle_beta   90.00
_cell.angle_gamma   90.00
#
_symmetry.space_group_name_H-M   'P 1'
#
loop_
_entity.id
_entity.type
_entity.pdbx_description
1 polymer ?
#
loop_
_entity_poly.entity_id
_entity_poly.type
_entity_poly.pdbx_seq_one_letter_code
_entity_poly.pdbx_strand_id
1 'polypeptide(L)'
;MKTVEAAAEAVKEAVESAVEKTVEVVESAVEAAEEAVSEVVEKVEEAVAPAKPAPARASAPPAAFEASDDDDDDDDDDDDEDDEEEEEFSAPAQYVEREGSGRPRRIGSDVRVEDIDYKNIALLSRFLDRRGRILSRRKTRVSAKVQRKIVREIKRARHLALLPYTADQTRIVRKRK
;
A
#
# COMPACT_ATOMS: atom_id res chain seq x y z
N MET A 1 67.01 21.76 -7.20
CA MET A 1 65.56 21.97 -7.42
C MET A 1 64.95 20.90 -8.32
N LYS A 2 65.58 20.49 -9.43
CA LYS A 2 65.07 19.44 -10.35
C LYS A 2 64.86 18.03 -9.75
N THR A 3 65.54 17.68 -8.66
CA THR A 3 65.44 16.36 -8.02
C THR A 3 64.18 16.18 -7.18
N VAL A 4 63.57 17.27 -6.71
CA VAL A 4 62.35 17.23 -5.87
C VAL A 4 61.10 17.13 -6.75
N GLU A 5 61.15 17.72 -7.94
CA GLU A 5 60.07 17.72 -8.93
C GLU A 5 59.90 16.34 -9.59
N ALA A 6 61.02 15.69 -9.95
CA ALA A 6 61.01 14.31 -10.47
C ALA A 6 60.48 13.30 -9.43
N ALA A 7 60.76 13.51 -8.14
CA ALA A 7 60.21 12.68 -7.08
C ALA A 7 58.69 12.88 -6.90
N ALA A 8 58.20 14.11 -7.08
CA ALA A 8 56.76 14.40 -7.02
C ALA A 8 55.99 13.79 -8.20
N GLU A 9 56.57 13.82 -9.41
CA GLU A 9 55.99 13.20 -10.61
C GLU A 9 55.92 11.68 -10.48
N ALA A 10 56.98 11.02 -9.98
CA ALA A 10 56.97 9.58 -9.73
C ALA A 10 55.98 9.15 -8.65
N VAL A 11 55.79 9.95 -7.59
CA VAL A 11 54.76 9.69 -6.58
C VAL A 11 53.36 9.84 -7.16
N LYS A 12 53.16 10.83 -8.05
CA LYS A 12 51.87 11.04 -8.71
C LYS A 12 51.51 9.89 -9.64
N GLU A 13 52.44 9.44 -10.48
CA GLU A 13 52.27 8.28 -11.36
C GLU A 13 52.02 6.99 -10.57
N ALA A 14 52.72 6.79 -9.46
CA ALA A 14 52.49 5.65 -8.57
C ALA A 14 51.09 5.68 -7.93
N VAL A 15 50.62 6.85 -7.49
CA VAL A 15 49.26 7.01 -6.94
C VAL A 15 48.20 6.78 -8.02
N GLU A 16 48.39 7.29 -9.23
CA GLU A 16 47.47 7.13 -10.35
C GLU A 16 47.36 5.66 -10.77
N SER A 17 48.49 4.96 -10.90
CA SER A 17 48.53 3.51 -11.18
C SER A 17 47.90 2.66 -10.06
N ALA A 18 48.01 3.10 -8.79
CA ALA A 18 47.37 2.43 -7.67
C ALA A 18 45.85 2.66 -7.67
N VAL A 19 45.39 3.87 -8.01
CA VAL A 19 43.97 4.18 -8.17
C VAL A 19 43.36 3.36 -9.31
N GLU A 20 43.98 3.32 -10.49
CA GLU A 20 43.51 2.51 -11.62
C GLU A 20 43.40 1.02 -11.24
N LYS A 21 44.42 0.45 -10.59
CA LYS A 21 44.36 -0.94 -10.11
C LYS A 21 43.24 -1.19 -9.11
N THR A 22 42.97 -0.23 -8.23
CA THR A 22 41.85 -0.37 -7.28
C THR A 22 40.50 -0.25 -7.96
N VAL A 23 40.38 0.58 -9.00
CA VAL A 23 39.16 0.71 -9.79
C VAL A 23 38.88 -0.58 -10.57
N GLU A 24 39.88 -1.19 -11.22
CA GLU A 24 39.71 -2.48 -11.92
C GLU A 24 39.28 -3.62 -10.96
N VAL A 25 39.84 -3.66 -9.75
CA VAL A 25 39.43 -4.64 -8.72
C VAL A 25 37.99 -4.41 -8.26
N VAL A 26 37.55 -3.15 -8.14
CA VAL A 26 36.17 -2.83 -7.79
C VAL A 26 35.21 -3.15 -8.94
N GLU A 27 35.56 -2.82 -10.19
CA GLU A 27 34.74 -3.11 -11.37
C GLU A 27 34.55 -4.61 -11.57
N SER A 28 35.61 -5.41 -11.48
CA SER A 28 35.52 -6.88 -11.54
C SER A 28 34.69 -7.49 -10.39
N ALA A 29 34.74 -6.89 -9.19
CA ALA A 29 33.92 -7.33 -8.06
C ALA A 29 32.44 -6.96 -8.23
N VAL A 30 32.14 -5.83 -8.88
CA VAL A 30 30.77 -5.41 -9.20
C VAL A 30 30.19 -6.30 -10.30
N GLU A 31 30.96 -6.60 -11.36
CA GLU A 31 30.52 -7.49 -12.44
C GLU A 31 30.23 -8.91 -11.93
N ALA A 32 31.10 -9.46 -11.08
CA ALA A 32 30.86 -10.74 -10.41
C ALA A 32 29.62 -10.73 -9.50
N ALA A 33 29.32 -9.58 -8.87
CA ALA A 33 28.12 -9.42 -8.06
C ALA A 33 26.85 -9.31 -8.92
N GLU A 34 26.91 -8.64 -10.07
CA GLU A 34 25.79 -8.54 -11.01
C GLU A 34 25.44 -9.90 -11.63
N GLU A 35 26.44 -10.69 -12.02
CA GLU A 35 26.23 -12.06 -12.52
C GLU A 35 25.58 -12.95 -11.44
N ALA A 36 26.06 -12.90 -10.19
CA ALA A 36 25.49 -13.64 -9.07
C ALA A 36 24.05 -13.20 -8.73
N VAL A 37 23.74 -11.91 -8.84
CA VAL A 37 22.38 -11.40 -8.67
C VAL A 37 21.47 -11.89 -9.80
N SER A 38 21.97 -11.94 -11.04
CA SER A 38 21.20 -12.43 -12.19
C SER A 38 20.82 -13.92 -12.04
N GLU A 39 21.75 -14.77 -11.60
CA GLU A 39 21.50 -16.20 -11.36
C GLU A 39 20.45 -16.39 -10.24
N VAL A 40 20.51 -15.59 -9.18
CA VAL A 40 19.53 -15.62 -8.09
C VAL A 40 18.16 -15.15 -8.57
N VAL A 41 18.09 -14.14 -9.44
CA VAL A 41 16.82 -13.64 -9.99
C VAL A 41 16.16 -14.70 -10.88
N GLU A 42 16.90 -15.36 -11.78
CA GLU A 42 16.34 -16.45 -12.60
C GLU A 42 15.83 -17.61 -11.73
N LYS A 43 16.58 -17.98 -10.69
CA LYS A 43 16.17 -19.03 -9.74
C LYS A 43 14.95 -18.65 -8.92
N VAL A 44 14.72 -17.36 -8.68
CA VAL A 44 13.51 -16.84 -8.03
C VAL A 44 12.33 -16.81 -9.01
N GLU A 45 12.56 -16.43 -10.28
CA GLU A 45 11.50 -16.41 -11.30
C GLU A 45 10.98 -17.81 -11.65
N GLU A 46 11.85 -18.82 -11.72
CA GLU A 46 11.44 -20.22 -11.94
C GLU A 46 10.59 -20.78 -10.78
N ALA A 47 10.83 -20.29 -9.56
CA ALA A 47 10.10 -20.74 -8.36
C ALA A 47 8.73 -20.05 -8.16
N VAL A 48 8.39 -19.02 -8.93
CA VAL A 48 7.07 -18.35 -8.85
C VAL A 48 6.07 -19.06 -9.77
N ALA A 49 5.62 -20.23 -9.33
CA ALA A 49 4.46 -20.90 -9.93
C ALA A 49 3.21 -19.99 -9.82
N PRO A 50 2.41 -19.81 -10.89
CA PRO A 50 1.18 -19.05 -10.80
C PRO A 50 0.17 -19.82 -9.95
N ALA A 51 -0.15 -19.27 -8.77
CA ALA A 51 -1.22 -19.79 -7.94
C ALA A 51 -2.53 -19.83 -8.75
N LYS A 52 -3.06 -21.04 -8.96
CA LYS A 52 -4.36 -21.26 -9.62
C LYS A 52 -5.41 -20.35 -8.98
N PRO A 53 -6.22 -19.62 -9.78
CA PRO A 53 -7.30 -18.82 -9.21
C PRO A 53 -8.26 -19.75 -8.48
N ALA A 54 -8.59 -19.40 -7.23
CA ALA A 54 -9.61 -20.10 -6.46
C ALA A 54 -10.90 -20.19 -7.29
N PRO A 55 -11.61 -21.33 -7.30
CA PRO A 55 -12.85 -21.45 -8.03
C PRO A 55 -13.83 -20.39 -7.53
N ALA A 56 -14.49 -19.71 -8.46
CA ALA A 56 -15.56 -18.76 -8.15
C ALA A 56 -16.55 -19.46 -7.21
N ARG A 57 -16.75 -18.91 -6.01
CA ARG A 57 -17.88 -19.32 -5.17
C ARG A 57 -19.13 -19.09 -6.02
N ALA A 58 -19.80 -20.18 -6.39
CA ALA A 58 -21.11 -20.14 -6.99
C ALA A 58 -21.97 -19.17 -6.17
N SER A 59 -22.64 -18.23 -6.84
CA SER A 59 -23.69 -17.43 -6.23
C SER A 59 -24.74 -18.40 -5.74
N ALA A 60 -24.73 -18.70 -4.44
CA ALA A 60 -25.86 -19.35 -3.82
C ALA A 60 -27.07 -18.45 -4.09
N PRO A 61 -28.16 -18.96 -4.70
CA PRO A 61 -29.40 -18.19 -4.77
C PRO A 61 -29.81 -17.83 -3.34
N PRO A 62 -30.38 -16.63 -3.10
CA PRO A 62 -30.94 -16.32 -1.81
C PRO A 62 -31.94 -17.43 -1.45
N ALA A 63 -31.86 -17.93 -0.22
CA ALA A 63 -32.82 -18.89 0.30
C ALA A 63 -34.23 -18.33 0.05
N ALA A 64 -35.10 -19.15 -0.55
CA ALA A 64 -36.51 -18.83 -0.68
C ALA A 64 -37.04 -18.54 0.72
N PHE A 65 -37.38 -17.28 0.95
CA PHE A 65 -38.25 -16.90 2.05
C PHE A 65 -39.62 -17.45 1.66
N GLU A 66 -40.06 -18.51 2.34
CA GLU A 66 -41.46 -18.94 2.28
C GLU A 66 -42.28 -17.82 2.90
N ALA A 67 -42.99 -17.09 2.06
CA ALA A 67 -44.03 -16.20 2.52
C ALA A 67 -45.08 -17.07 3.21
N SER A 68 -45.28 -16.86 4.50
CA SER A 68 -46.50 -17.30 5.16
C SER A 68 -47.63 -16.44 4.60
N ASP A 69 -48.61 -17.10 3.99
CA ASP A 69 -49.95 -16.56 3.78
C ASP A 69 -50.54 -16.20 5.15
N ASP A 70 -50.53 -14.90 5.48
CA ASP A 70 -51.41 -14.33 6.49
C ASP A 70 -52.63 -13.79 5.73
N ASP A 71 -53.72 -14.57 5.77
CA ASP A 71 -55.07 -14.12 5.44
C ASP A 71 -55.49 -13.05 6.47
N ASP A 72 -55.48 -11.78 6.09
CA ASP A 72 -56.33 -10.76 6.71
C ASP A 72 -57.32 -10.27 5.65
N ASP A 73 -58.54 -10.78 5.77
CA ASP A 73 -59.76 -10.19 5.21
C ASP A 73 -59.87 -8.74 5.70
N ASP A 74 -60.06 -7.78 4.79
CA ASP A 74 -60.97 -6.65 5.01
C ASP A 74 -61.42 -6.14 3.63
N ASP A 75 -62.65 -6.53 3.29
CA ASP A 75 -63.49 -5.83 2.33
C ASP A 75 -63.64 -4.36 2.77
N ASP A 76 -63.37 -3.42 1.87
CA ASP A 76 -64.18 -2.22 1.73
C ASP A 76 -64.06 -1.73 0.27
N ASP A 77 -65.14 -2.00 -0.48
CA ASP A 77 -65.54 -1.25 -1.66
C ASP A 77 -65.59 0.24 -1.30
N ASP A 78 -64.92 1.09 -2.08
CA ASP A 78 -65.56 2.31 -2.58
C ASP A 78 -64.82 2.80 -3.83
N ASP A 79 -65.58 2.74 -4.92
CA ASP A 79 -65.38 3.29 -6.24
C ASP A 79 -65.38 4.83 -6.14
N ASP A 80 -64.33 5.51 -6.61
CA ASP A 80 -64.47 6.90 -7.07
C ASP A 80 -63.38 7.26 -8.08
N GLU A 81 -63.88 7.82 -9.18
CA GLU A 81 -63.29 8.06 -10.49
C GLU A 81 -62.19 9.12 -10.54
N ASP A 82 -61.35 9.02 -11.59
CA ASP A 82 -60.67 10.09 -12.34
C ASP A 82 -60.06 11.31 -11.61
N ASP A 83 -58.73 11.45 -11.71
CA ASP A 83 -58.18 12.54 -12.56
C ASP A 83 -56.70 12.29 -12.89
N GLU A 84 -56.39 12.31 -14.18
CA GLU A 84 -55.04 12.22 -14.74
C GLU A 84 -54.30 13.55 -14.52
N GLU A 85 -53.34 13.61 -13.61
CA GLU A 85 -52.26 14.61 -13.70
C GLU A 85 -50.90 13.92 -13.57
N GLU A 86 -50.34 13.52 -14.71
CA GLU A 86 -48.91 13.22 -14.83
C GLU A 86 -48.11 14.52 -14.60
N GLU A 87 -47.78 14.84 -13.34
CA GLU A 87 -46.83 15.91 -13.07
C GLU A 87 -45.42 15.50 -13.55
N GLU A 88 -45.09 15.90 -14.78
CA GLU A 88 -43.78 15.79 -15.38
C GLU A 88 -42.74 16.50 -14.51
N PHE A 89 -41.94 15.72 -13.76
CA PHE A 89 -40.92 16.24 -12.85
C PHE A 89 -39.83 17.03 -13.61
N SER A 90 -40.01 18.34 -13.73
CA SER A 90 -39.03 19.25 -14.33
C SER A 90 -37.96 19.62 -13.29
N ALA A 91 -36.81 18.94 -13.34
CA ALA A 91 -35.67 19.30 -12.50
C ALA A 91 -35.25 20.77 -12.77
N PRO A 92 -35.13 21.65 -11.76
CA PRO A 92 -34.89 23.07 -11.97
C PRO A 92 -33.59 23.31 -12.73
N ALA A 93 -33.63 24.26 -13.68
CA ALA A 93 -32.60 24.56 -14.70
C ALA A 93 -31.21 24.95 -14.20
N GLN A 94 -30.96 24.94 -12.88
CA GLN A 94 -29.63 25.11 -12.33
C GLN A 94 -29.30 23.96 -11.39
N TYR A 95 -28.96 22.82 -11.99
CA TYR A 95 -28.00 21.92 -11.36
C TYR A 95 -26.67 22.69 -11.33
N VAL A 96 -26.46 23.48 -10.27
CA VAL A 96 -25.17 24.13 -10.07
C VAL A 96 -24.19 22.98 -9.85
N GLU A 97 -23.40 22.68 -10.88
CA GLU A 97 -22.33 21.71 -10.82
C GLU A 97 -21.48 22.06 -9.61
N ARG A 98 -21.59 21.27 -8.55
CA ARG A 98 -20.84 21.49 -7.32
C ARG A 98 -19.37 21.30 -7.67
N GLU A 99 -18.71 22.42 -7.95
CA GLU A 99 -17.29 22.45 -8.26
C GLU A 99 -16.54 21.67 -7.20
N GLY A 100 -15.70 20.77 -7.70
CA GLY A 100 -15.29 19.54 -7.06
C GLY A 100 -15.04 19.69 -5.57
N SER A 101 -15.77 18.91 -4.77
CA SER A 101 -15.35 18.60 -3.41
C SER A 101 -13.98 17.91 -3.48
N GLY A 102 -12.92 18.72 -3.44
CA GLY A 102 -11.53 18.29 -3.50
C GLY A 102 -11.33 17.22 -2.46
N ARG A 103 -11.30 15.96 -2.90
CA ARG A 103 -11.23 14.82 -2.00
C ARG A 103 -9.96 14.99 -1.18
N PRO A 104 -10.03 14.96 0.16
CA PRO A 104 -8.86 15.20 1.00
C PRO A 104 -7.72 14.25 0.63
N ARG A 105 -6.49 14.77 0.66
CA ARG A 105 -5.27 14.05 0.26
C ARG A 105 -5.18 12.69 0.97
N ARG A 106 -4.95 11.63 0.19
CA ARG A 106 -4.90 10.25 0.68
C ARG A 106 -3.64 10.05 1.51
N ILE A 107 -3.77 9.49 2.72
CA ILE A 107 -2.64 9.25 3.64
C ILE A 107 -1.59 8.28 3.04
N GLY A 108 -1.97 7.42 2.10
CA GLY A 108 -1.11 6.39 1.53
C GLY A 108 -1.08 6.30 -0.01
N SER A 109 -1.30 7.39 -0.75
CA SER A 109 -1.16 7.35 -2.22
C SER A 109 0.28 7.07 -2.69
N ASP A 110 1.27 7.37 -1.85
CA ASP A 110 2.66 7.47 -2.28
C ASP A 110 3.53 6.27 -1.85
N VAL A 111 2.89 5.19 -1.35
CA VAL A 111 3.61 4.00 -0.84
C VAL A 111 3.77 2.97 -1.95
N ARG A 112 5.03 2.73 -2.34
CA ARG A 112 5.40 1.63 -3.25
C ARG A 112 5.40 0.30 -2.50
N VAL A 113 5.20 -0.80 -3.22
CA VAL A 113 5.03 -2.13 -2.58
C VAL A 113 6.37 -2.61 -2.03
N GLU A 114 7.45 -2.27 -2.71
CA GLU A 114 8.82 -2.69 -2.46
C GLU A 114 9.33 -2.12 -1.14
N ASP A 115 9.00 -0.87 -0.83
CA ASP A 115 9.46 -0.14 0.37
C ASP A 115 8.81 -0.63 1.70
N ILE A 116 7.82 -1.52 1.62
CA ILE A 116 7.06 -2.01 2.78
C ILE A 116 7.79 -3.18 3.43
N ASP A 117 8.63 -2.85 4.41
CA ASP A 117 9.33 -3.82 5.26
C ASP A 117 9.17 -3.51 6.75
N TYR A 118 9.24 -4.55 7.59
CA TYR A 118 9.18 -4.43 9.05
C TYR A 118 10.30 -3.57 9.65
N LYS A 119 11.41 -3.42 8.92
CA LYS A 119 12.55 -2.58 9.30
C LYS A 119 12.26 -1.09 9.14
N ASN A 120 11.34 -0.72 8.26
CA ASN A 120 11.02 0.68 7.94
C ASN A 120 9.98 1.24 8.93
N ILE A 121 10.41 1.48 10.16
CA ILE A 121 9.54 1.94 11.27
C ILE A 121 8.85 3.27 10.94
N ALA A 122 9.55 4.20 10.28
CA ALA A 122 9.01 5.51 9.91
C ALA A 122 7.79 5.39 8.98
N LEU A 123 7.85 4.48 8.00
CA LEU A 123 6.75 4.20 7.08
C LEU A 123 5.59 3.52 7.80
N LEU A 124 5.87 2.46 8.56
CA LEU A 124 4.85 1.68 9.26
C LEU A 124 4.14 2.47 10.37
N SER A 125 4.84 3.38 11.04
CA SER A 125 4.30 4.25 12.10
C SER A 125 3.20 5.20 11.60
N ARG A 126 3.20 5.57 10.30
CA ARG A 126 2.15 6.38 9.66
C ARG A 126 0.81 5.64 9.56
N PHE A 127 0.85 4.30 9.56
CA PHE A 127 -0.31 3.43 9.48
C PHE A 127 -0.86 3.03 10.86
N LEU A 128 -0.32 3.61 11.94
CA LEU A 128 -0.78 3.38 13.30
C LEU A 128 -1.51 4.62 13.86
N ASP A 129 -2.56 4.35 14.61
CA ASP A 129 -3.27 5.34 15.42
C ASP A 129 -2.42 5.77 16.63
N ARG A 130 -2.81 6.85 17.32
CA ARG A 130 -2.16 7.29 18.58
C ARG A 130 -2.11 6.20 19.64
N ARG A 131 -3.07 5.27 19.62
CA ARG A 131 -3.15 4.15 20.56
C ARG A 131 -2.33 2.92 20.12
N GLY A 132 -1.58 3.02 19.02
CA GLY A 132 -0.85 1.90 18.44
C GLY A 132 -1.72 0.93 17.66
N ARG A 133 -3.02 1.20 17.42
CA ARG A 133 -3.90 0.35 16.60
C ARG A 133 -3.62 0.54 15.10
N ILE A 134 -3.73 -0.53 14.30
CA ILE A 134 -3.55 -0.45 12.85
C ILE A 134 -4.74 0.29 12.22
N LEU A 135 -4.46 1.30 11.41
CA LEU A 135 -5.49 2.05 10.70
C LEU A 135 -6.16 1.17 9.62
N SER A 136 -7.48 1.29 9.50
CA SER A 136 -8.24 0.56 8.49
C SER A 136 -7.94 1.07 7.08
N ARG A 137 -8.13 0.21 6.08
CA ARG A 137 -7.98 0.56 4.66
C ARG A 137 -8.78 1.80 4.25
N ARG A 138 -9.95 2.02 4.85
CA ARG A 138 -10.81 3.17 4.57
C ARG A 138 -10.15 4.50 4.98
N LYS A 139 -9.38 4.50 6.08
CA LYS A 139 -8.63 5.66 6.54
C LYS A 139 -7.34 5.87 5.75
N THR A 140 -6.61 4.78 5.48
CA THR A 140 -5.31 4.84 4.81
C THR A 140 -5.42 5.05 3.30
N ARG A 141 -6.55 4.64 2.71
CA ARG A 141 -6.89 4.77 1.28
C ARG A 141 -5.87 4.09 0.33
N VAL A 142 -5.17 3.06 0.80
CA VAL A 142 -4.23 2.24 0.02
C VAL A 142 -4.92 1.09 -0.74
N SER A 143 -4.22 0.48 -1.71
CA SER A 143 -4.65 -0.77 -2.36
C SER A 143 -4.82 -1.91 -1.34
N ALA A 144 -5.73 -2.85 -1.60
CA ALA A 144 -5.92 -4.02 -0.74
C ALA A 144 -4.66 -4.90 -0.65
N LYS A 145 -3.89 -5.02 -1.75
CA LYS A 145 -2.61 -5.77 -1.78
C LYS A 145 -1.59 -5.13 -0.84
N VAL A 146 -1.44 -3.80 -0.94
CA VAL A 146 -0.57 -2.99 -0.08
C VAL A 146 -0.98 -3.08 1.39
N GLN A 147 -2.27 -2.91 1.71
CA GLN A 147 -2.75 -3.01 3.10
C GLN A 147 -2.43 -4.38 3.73
N ARG A 148 -2.61 -5.48 2.99
CA ARG A 148 -2.28 -6.83 3.50
C ARG A 148 -0.78 -6.97 3.80
N LYS A 149 0.09 -6.44 2.94
CA LYS A 149 1.55 -6.41 3.17
C LYS A 149 1.89 -5.58 4.40
N ILE A 150 1.37 -4.35 4.51
CA ILE A 150 1.54 -3.47 5.68
C ILE A 150 1.12 -4.18 6.97
N VAL A 151 -0.05 -4.82 7.00
CA VAL A 151 -0.53 -5.52 8.20
C VAL A 151 0.41 -6.66 8.61
N ARG A 152 0.93 -7.42 7.64
CA ARG A 152 1.88 -8.51 7.90
C ARG A 152 3.18 -7.97 8.50
N GLU A 153 3.75 -6.94 7.89
CA GLU A 153 5.01 -6.34 8.35
C GLU A 153 4.85 -5.61 9.69
N ILE A 154 3.72 -4.94 9.95
CA ILE A 154 3.43 -4.37 11.28
C ILE A 154 3.36 -5.45 12.34
N LYS A 155 2.70 -6.59 12.06
CA LYS A 155 2.64 -7.71 13.00
C LYS A 155 4.04 -8.26 13.29
N ARG A 156 4.87 -8.42 12.25
CA ARG A 156 6.27 -8.84 12.40
C ARG A 156 7.09 -7.84 13.22
N ALA A 157 7.02 -6.55 12.89
CA ALA A 157 7.70 -5.48 13.62
C ALA A 157 7.31 -5.44 15.11
N ARG A 158 6.04 -5.71 15.41
CA ARG A 158 5.56 -5.79 16.80
C ARG A 158 6.08 -7.00 17.56
N HIS A 159 6.18 -8.18 16.92
CA HIS A 159 6.83 -9.35 17.56
C HIS A 159 8.30 -9.08 17.88
N LEU A 160 8.96 -8.26 17.07
CA LEU A 160 10.34 -7.80 17.29
C LEU A 160 10.44 -6.57 18.21
N ALA A 161 9.34 -6.17 18.85
CA ALA A 161 9.26 -4.99 19.73
C ALA A 161 9.65 -3.64 19.08
N LEU A 162 9.67 -3.55 17.74
CA LEU A 162 9.96 -2.30 17.01
C LEU A 162 8.76 -1.33 17.01
N LEU A 163 7.54 -1.86 17.13
CA LEU A 163 6.31 -1.09 17.15
C LEU A 163 5.45 -1.47 18.37
N PRO A 164 4.71 -0.51 18.95
CA PRO A 164 3.90 -0.75 20.13
C PRO A 164 2.60 -1.50 19.83
N TYR A 165 2.11 -2.24 20.82
CA TYR A 165 0.79 -2.87 20.83
C TYR A 165 -0.27 -1.99 21.50
N THR A 166 0.12 -1.25 22.54
CA THR A 166 -0.80 -0.52 23.42
C THR A 166 -0.54 0.99 23.42
N ALA A 167 -1.55 1.74 23.87
CA ALA A 167 -1.52 3.20 23.95
C ALA A 167 -0.44 3.71 24.94
N ASP A 168 -0.16 2.93 25.98
CA ASP A 168 0.79 3.33 27.03
C ASP A 168 2.23 3.28 26.53
N GLN A 169 2.56 2.26 25.72
CA GLN A 169 3.87 2.16 25.05
C GLN A 169 4.08 3.30 24.04
N THR A 170 3.01 3.75 23.38
CA THR A 170 3.10 4.85 22.39
C THR A 170 3.37 6.22 23.05
N ARG A 171 2.92 6.42 24.30
CA ARG A 171 3.15 7.66 25.05
C ARG A 171 4.63 7.86 25.42
N ILE A 172 5.36 6.77 25.65
CA ILE A 172 6.80 6.82 25.91
C ILE A 172 7.54 7.38 24.68
N VAL A 173 7.18 6.90 23.49
CA VAL A 173 7.85 7.26 22.23
C VAL A 173 7.45 8.65 21.72
N ARG A 174 6.22 9.10 22.00
CA ARG A 174 5.68 10.39 21.50
C ARG A 174 5.48 11.44 22.59
N LYS A 175 6.23 11.40 23.70
CA LYS A 175 6.16 12.44 24.75
C LYS A 175 6.46 13.79 24.10
N ARG A 176 5.40 14.55 23.78
CA ARG A 176 5.52 15.90 23.24
C ARG A 176 6.17 16.73 24.35
N LYS A 177 7.29 17.35 24.01
CA LYS A 177 7.90 18.39 24.83
C LYS A 177 6.96 19.59 24.90
#